data_AF-A0A1I3PCG4-F1
#
_entry.id   AF-A0A1I3PCG4-F1
#
_cell.length_a   1.000
_cell.length_b   1.000
_cell.length_c   1.000
_cell.angle_alpha   90.00
_cell.angle_beta   90.00
_cell.angle_gamma   90.00
#
_symmetry.space_group_name_H-M   'P 1'
#
loop_
_entity.id
_entity.type
_entity.pdbx_description
1 polymer ?
#
loop_
_entity_poly.entity_id
_entity_poly.type
_entity_poly.pdbx_seq_one_letter_code
_entity_poly.pdbx_strand_id
1 'polypeptide(L)'
;MDSDDPTPDPTRDPMTGPSPGAARDRPACADPAQAAERWTPVVFDVYRRDCASHVLLKGLANRWVVLVVSALAMGTLRHSELARKVEGATPKMLTQTLRELERDGLVTRRVSPASPPRVDYALTPAGRDLAVILRRFCRWSETHAAGILLARARAAGEPLSETTWRRLAGLERG
;
A
#
# COMPACT_ATOMS: atom_id res chain seq x y z
N MET A 1 -68.00 2.95 62.84
CA MET A 1 -69.28 2.32 62.47
C MET A 1 -70.13 3.44 61.91
N ASP A 2 -70.15 3.71 60.62
CA ASP A 2 -69.62 3.05 59.42
C ASP A 2 -69.35 4.17 58.40
N SER A 3 -68.13 4.29 57.86
CA SER A 3 -67.73 3.78 56.53
C SER A 3 -68.58 4.35 55.39
N ASP A 4 -68.05 5.25 54.58
CA ASP A 4 -67.52 4.88 53.26
C ASP A 4 -66.81 6.05 52.55
N ASP A 5 -65.90 5.63 51.67
CA ASP A 5 -64.71 6.25 51.07
C ASP A 5 -64.94 7.56 50.26
N PRO A 6 -63.91 8.44 50.12
CA PRO A 6 -64.01 9.73 49.46
C PRO A 6 -63.73 9.66 47.94
N THR A 7 -64.49 10.40 47.15
CA THR A 7 -64.19 10.65 45.73
C THR A 7 -63.08 11.69 45.59
N PRO A 8 -61.95 11.44 44.90
CA PRO A 8 -60.95 12.47 44.67
C PRO A 8 -61.35 13.37 43.47
N ASP A 9 -61.53 14.64 43.80
CA ASP A 9 -61.69 15.80 42.91
C ASP A 9 -60.36 16.13 42.20
N PRO A 10 -60.30 16.13 40.85
CA PRO A 10 -59.08 16.48 40.12
C PRO A 10 -58.97 17.97 39.75
N THR A 11 -59.63 18.90 40.44
CA THR A 11 -59.20 20.31 40.42
C THR A 11 -58.04 20.54 41.39
N ARG A 12 -56.84 20.11 40.98
CA ARG A 12 -55.59 20.52 41.61
C ARG A 12 -54.53 20.79 40.55
N ASP A 13 -54.45 22.06 40.17
CA ASP A 13 -53.28 22.64 39.51
C ASP A 13 -52.06 22.54 40.45
N PRO A 14 -50.89 22.18 39.90
CA PRO A 14 -49.65 22.64 40.47
C PRO A 14 -48.82 23.42 39.44
N MET A 15 -48.50 24.65 39.84
CA MET A 15 -47.18 25.26 39.67
C MET A 15 -46.78 25.67 38.25
N THR A 16 -47.09 26.93 37.96
CA THR A 16 -46.42 27.83 37.03
C THR A 16 -44.90 27.82 37.25
N GLY A 17 -44.16 27.16 36.37
CA GLY A 17 -42.73 27.40 36.15
C GLY A 17 -42.55 28.32 34.93
N PRO A 18 -41.58 29.25 34.92
CA PRO A 18 -41.33 30.08 33.74
C PRO A 18 -40.79 29.19 32.62
N SER A 19 -41.38 29.23 31.42
CA SER A 19 -40.80 28.59 30.23
C SER A 19 -39.51 29.30 29.80
N PRO A 20 -38.35 28.63 29.76
CA PRO A 20 -37.17 29.20 29.16
C PRO A 20 -36.67 28.31 28.02
N GLY A 21 -36.63 28.89 26.83
CA GLY A 21 -35.78 28.38 25.76
C GLY A 21 -36.55 28.13 24.49
N ALA A 22 -36.49 29.12 23.60
CA ALA A 22 -36.61 28.94 22.17
C ALA A 22 -36.06 27.57 21.75
N ALA A 23 -36.82 26.89 20.90
CA ALA A 23 -36.35 25.73 20.16
C ALA A 23 -34.94 26.06 19.64
N ARG A 24 -33.92 25.47 20.26
CA ARG A 24 -32.58 25.51 19.70
C ARG A 24 -32.71 24.73 18.41
N ASP A 25 -32.62 25.44 17.30
CA ASP A 25 -32.47 24.85 15.98
C ASP A 25 -31.44 23.74 16.10
N ARG A 26 -31.91 22.50 16.05
CA ARG A 26 -31.04 21.34 15.98
C ARG A 26 -30.35 21.51 14.62
N PRO A 27 -29.03 21.71 14.55
CA PRO A 27 -28.39 21.83 13.25
C PRO A 27 -28.76 20.57 12.48
N ALA A 28 -29.34 20.75 11.28
CA ALA A 28 -29.65 19.66 10.38
C ALA A 28 -28.42 18.74 10.31
N CYS A 29 -28.63 17.42 10.31
CA CYS A 29 -27.57 16.47 10.02
C CYS A 29 -26.81 17.00 8.81
N ALA A 30 -25.54 17.37 9.01
CA ALA A 30 -24.70 17.88 7.95
C ALA A 30 -24.76 16.86 6.80
N ASP A 31 -25.16 17.32 5.62
CA ASP A 31 -25.32 16.49 4.45
C ASP A 31 -23.96 15.83 4.14
N PRO A 32 -23.85 14.48 4.11
CA PRO A 32 -22.59 13.81 3.79
C PRO A 32 -22.05 14.19 2.41
N ALA A 33 -22.90 14.71 1.51
CA ALA A 33 -22.48 15.28 0.24
C ALA A 33 -21.72 16.61 0.39
N GLN A 34 -22.05 17.42 1.41
CA GLN A 34 -21.40 18.71 1.69
C GLN A 34 -20.06 18.56 2.46
N ALA A 35 -19.79 17.39 3.04
CA ALA A 35 -18.51 17.08 3.68
C ALA A 35 -17.38 16.79 2.66
N ALA A 36 -17.72 16.44 1.42
CA ALA A 36 -16.77 16.09 0.37
C ALA A 36 -16.00 17.30 -0.21
N GLU A 37 -16.49 18.53 -0.01
CA GLU A 37 -15.97 19.73 -0.68
C GLU A 37 -14.76 20.39 0.01
N ARG A 38 -14.33 19.90 1.18
CA ARG A 38 -13.14 20.44 1.89
C ARG A 38 -11.92 19.54 1.77
N TRP A 39 -11.79 18.78 0.69
CA TRP A 39 -10.54 18.10 0.35
C TRP A 39 -9.69 19.01 -0.51
N THR A 40 -8.84 19.82 0.13
CA THR A 40 -7.72 20.44 -0.61
C THR A 40 -6.82 19.31 -1.11
N PRO A 41 -6.54 19.23 -2.43
CA PRO A 41 -5.68 18.18 -2.95
C PRO A 41 -4.32 18.28 -2.26
N VAL A 42 -3.95 17.23 -1.54
CA VAL A 42 -2.64 17.14 -0.89
C VAL A 42 -1.59 17.00 -1.99
N VAL A 43 -0.75 18.02 -2.15
CA VAL A 43 0.38 17.97 -3.09
C VAL A 43 1.57 17.39 -2.35
N PHE A 44 2.08 16.26 -2.83
CA PHE A 44 3.32 15.68 -2.34
C PHE A 44 4.52 16.27 -3.09
N ASP A 45 5.51 16.74 -2.35
CA ASP A 45 6.79 17.19 -2.89
C ASP A 45 7.90 16.28 -2.37
N VAL A 46 8.47 15.46 -3.26
CA VAL A 46 9.55 14.51 -2.93
C VAL A 46 10.81 15.19 -2.39
N TYR A 47 11.04 16.46 -2.69
CA TYR A 47 12.25 17.16 -2.23
C TYR A 47 12.09 17.74 -0.82
N ARG A 48 10.87 17.74 -0.25
CA ARG A 48 10.68 18.11 1.15
C ARG A 48 11.12 16.98 2.08
N ARG A 49 11.91 17.35 3.09
CA ARG A 49 12.53 16.44 4.06
C ARG A 49 11.57 15.43 4.68
N ASP A 50 10.39 15.89 5.08
CA ASP A 50 9.41 15.08 5.83
C ASP A 50 8.19 14.72 4.97
N CYS A 51 8.36 14.65 3.64
CA CYS A 51 7.28 14.31 2.74
C CYS A 51 6.86 12.85 2.90
N ALA A 52 5.57 12.60 3.12
CA ALA A 52 5.04 11.25 3.25
C ALA A 52 5.27 10.36 2.01
N SER A 53 5.53 10.95 0.82
CA SER A 53 5.87 10.19 -0.38
C SER A 53 7.18 9.40 -0.23
N HIS A 54 8.05 9.76 0.71
CA HIS A 54 9.28 9.02 1.02
C HIS A 54 9.04 7.59 1.50
N VAL A 55 7.88 7.33 2.11
CA VAL A 55 7.48 5.97 2.50
C VAL A 55 7.43 5.07 1.26
N LEU A 56 6.79 5.56 0.19
CA LEU A 56 6.73 4.84 -1.08
C LEU A 56 8.12 4.74 -1.72
N LEU A 57 8.89 5.83 -1.76
CA LEU A 57 10.23 5.80 -2.37
C LEU A 57 11.17 4.80 -1.69
N LYS A 58 11.11 4.69 -0.36
CA LYS A 58 11.88 3.70 0.39
C LYS A 58 11.50 2.28 0.00
N GLY A 59 10.21 2.01 -0.21
CA GLY A 59 9.73 0.72 -0.74
C GLY A 59 10.23 0.46 -2.16
N LEU A 60 10.12 1.44 -3.05
CA LEU A 60 10.54 1.32 -4.45
C LEU A 60 12.05 1.11 -4.64
N ALA A 61 12.87 1.62 -3.71
CA ALA A 61 14.32 1.41 -3.71
C ALA A 61 14.73 -0.02 -3.32
N ASN A 62 13.79 -0.90 -2.95
CA ASN A 62 14.06 -2.29 -2.64
C ASN A 62 14.18 -3.13 -3.92
N ARG A 63 15.33 -3.80 -4.10
CA ARG A 63 15.60 -4.74 -5.21
C ARG A 63 14.43 -5.70 -5.45
N TRP A 64 13.85 -6.28 -4.39
CA TRP A 64 12.81 -7.29 -4.54
C TRP A 64 11.50 -6.70 -5.03
N VAL A 65 11.16 -5.47 -4.64
CA VAL A 65 10.00 -4.75 -5.19
C VAL A 65 10.17 -4.59 -6.69
N VAL A 66 11.34 -4.13 -7.14
CA VAL A 66 11.65 -3.95 -8.56
C VAL A 66 11.48 -5.25 -9.35
N LEU A 67 12.03 -6.36 -8.84
CA LEU A 67 11.97 -7.66 -9.53
C LEU A 67 10.55 -8.27 -9.51
N VAL A 68 9.83 -8.19 -8.39
CA VAL A 68 8.46 -8.73 -8.27
C VAL A 68 7.49 -7.96 -9.16
N VAL A 69 7.53 -6.63 -9.12
CA VAL A 69 6.66 -5.79 -9.96
C VAL A 69 6.97 -6.02 -11.44
N SER A 70 8.25 -6.10 -11.81
CA SER A 70 8.66 -6.41 -13.20
C SER A 70 8.20 -7.80 -13.64
N ALA A 71 8.21 -8.79 -12.75
CA ALA A 71 7.72 -10.14 -13.04
C ALA A 71 6.19 -10.16 -13.26
N LEU A 72 5.43 -9.49 -12.39
CA LEU A 72 3.97 -9.41 -12.49
C LEU A 72 3.49 -8.52 -13.66
N ALA A 73 4.37 -7.70 -14.23
CA ALA A 73 4.08 -6.94 -15.44
C ALA A 73 3.81 -7.83 -16.67
N MET A 74 4.28 -9.09 -16.64
CA MET A 74 4.01 -10.09 -17.69
C MET A 74 2.68 -10.81 -17.50
N GLY A 75 2.03 -10.66 -16.35
CA GLY A 75 0.75 -11.30 -16.05
C GLY A 75 0.64 -11.78 -14.60
N THR A 76 -0.51 -12.38 -14.31
CA THR A 76 -0.81 -12.97 -13.00
C THR A 76 0.10 -14.16 -12.71
N LEU A 77 0.70 -14.20 -11.51
CA LEU A 77 1.62 -15.26 -11.11
C LEU A 77 1.32 -15.78 -9.70
N ARG A 78 1.61 -17.07 -9.47
CA ARG A 78 1.64 -17.68 -8.14
C ARG A 78 2.95 -17.39 -7.42
N HIS A 79 2.97 -17.58 -6.10
CA HIS A 79 4.19 -17.44 -5.30
C HIS A 79 5.35 -18.31 -5.81
N SER A 80 5.11 -19.57 -6.17
CA SER A 80 6.14 -20.47 -6.70
C SER A 80 6.67 -20.04 -8.07
N GLU A 81 5.85 -19.39 -8.89
CA GLU A 81 6.27 -18.84 -10.18
C GLU A 81 7.11 -17.59 -9.99
N LEU A 82 6.72 -16.73 -9.06
CA LEU A 82 7.52 -15.57 -8.64
C LEU A 82 8.86 -15.99 -8.06
N ALA A 83 8.90 -17.00 -7.18
CA ALA A 83 10.14 -17.50 -6.59
C ALA A 83 11.13 -18.03 -7.64
N ARG A 84 10.63 -18.64 -8.71
CA ARG A 84 11.47 -19.09 -9.85
C ARG A 84 11.96 -17.93 -10.72
N LYS A 85 11.16 -16.88 -10.90
CA LYS A 85 11.55 -15.69 -11.69
C LYS A 85 12.48 -14.74 -10.94
N VAL A 86 12.29 -14.63 -9.63
CA VAL A 86 13.04 -13.72 -8.76
C VAL A 86 14.11 -14.51 -8.02
N GLU A 87 15.11 -14.96 -8.78
CA GLU A 87 16.23 -15.73 -8.24
C GLU A 87 16.99 -14.95 -7.16
N GLY A 88 17.40 -15.67 -6.11
CA GLY A 88 18.10 -15.11 -4.94
C GLY A 88 17.18 -14.54 -3.84
N ALA A 89 15.88 -14.40 -4.07
CA ALA A 89 14.95 -14.05 -3.00
C ALA A 89 14.62 -15.29 -2.15
N THR A 90 14.79 -15.19 -0.84
CA THR A 90 14.28 -16.24 0.06
C THR A 90 12.74 -16.23 0.06
N PRO A 91 12.06 -17.36 0.36
CA PRO A 91 10.61 -17.40 0.45
C PRO A 91 10.03 -16.36 1.43
N LYS A 92 10.76 -16.11 2.53
CA LYS A 92 10.40 -15.08 3.52
C LYS A 92 10.45 -13.68 2.93
N MET A 93 11.51 -13.35 2.20
CA MET A 93 11.65 -12.04 1.54
C MET A 93 10.56 -11.83 0.50
N LEU A 94 10.29 -12.84 -0.35
CA LEU A 94 9.24 -12.73 -1.36
C LEU A 94 7.85 -12.54 -0.72
N THR A 95 7.54 -13.30 0.33
CA THR A 95 6.28 -13.15 1.07
C THR A 95 6.17 -11.77 1.69
N GLN A 96 7.24 -11.25 2.29
CA GLN A 96 7.25 -9.91 2.88
C GLN A 96 7.01 -8.83 1.81
N THR A 97 7.73 -8.90 0.69
CA THR A 97 7.57 -7.96 -0.42
C THR A 97 6.15 -7.99 -0.98
N LEU A 98 5.56 -9.17 -1.19
CA LEU A 98 4.17 -9.28 -1.67
C LEU A 98 3.16 -8.67 -0.68
N ARG A 99 3.36 -8.86 0.63
CA ARG A 99 2.51 -8.24 1.67
C ARG A 99 2.65 -6.72 1.70
N GLU A 100 3.85 -6.19 1.52
CA GLU A 100 4.10 -4.75 1.43
C GLU A 100 3.40 -4.17 0.18
N LEU A 101 3.59 -4.79 -0.98
CA LEU A 101 2.93 -4.36 -2.22
C LEU A 101 1.40 -4.49 -2.19
N GLU A 102 0.86 -5.49 -1.49
CA GLU A 102 -0.58 -5.64 -1.26
C GLU A 102 -1.11 -4.54 -0.33
N ARG A 103 -0.40 -4.25 0.76
CA ARG A 103 -0.75 -3.14 1.68
C ARG A 103 -0.75 -1.79 0.97
N ASP A 104 0.24 -1.57 0.11
CA ASP A 104 0.39 -0.31 -0.64
C ASP A 104 -0.58 -0.19 -1.82
N GLY A 105 -1.42 -1.21 -2.06
CA GLY A 105 -2.41 -1.21 -3.15
C GLY A 105 -1.78 -1.33 -4.55
N LEU A 106 -0.56 -1.86 -4.65
CA LEU A 106 0.15 -2.08 -5.93
C LEU A 106 -0.10 -3.48 -6.48
N VAL A 107 -0.41 -4.44 -5.61
CA VAL A 107 -0.68 -5.84 -5.96
C VAL A 107 -1.99 -6.29 -5.34
N THR A 108 -2.80 -7.02 -6.09
CA THR A 108 -3.95 -7.77 -5.56
C THR A 108 -3.59 -9.23 -5.36
N ARG A 109 -4.08 -9.82 -4.26
CA ARG A 109 -4.02 -11.25 -3.98
C ARG A 109 -5.40 -11.88 -4.14
N ARG A 110 -5.55 -12.87 -5.02
CA ARG A 110 -6.80 -13.61 -5.21
C ARG A 110 -6.61 -15.07 -4.79
N VAL A 111 -7.49 -15.56 -3.93
CA VAL A 111 -7.60 -16.98 -3.60
C VAL A 111 -8.72 -17.59 -4.42
N SER A 112 -8.41 -18.61 -5.21
CA SER A 112 -9.39 -19.33 -6.01
C SER A 112 -9.68 -20.69 -5.37
N PRO A 113 -10.96 -21.10 -5.28
CA PRO A 113 -11.31 -22.42 -4.79
C PRO A 113 -10.80 -23.47 -5.77
N ALA A 114 -9.81 -24.23 -5.31
CA ALA A 114 -9.22 -25.37 -6.00
C ALA A 114 -8.77 -26.38 -4.94
N SER A 115 -8.53 -27.63 -5.32
CA SER A 115 -7.91 -28.62 -4.45
C SER A 115 -6.50 -28.90 -4.97
N PRO A 116 -5.43 -28.37 -4.35
CA PRO A 116 -5.39 -27.43 -3.21
C PRO A 116 -5.70 -25.97 -3.60
N PRO A 117 -6.05 -25.08 -2.64
CA PRO A 117 -6.40 -23.69 -2.91
C PRO A 117 -5.28 -22.96 -3.65
N ARG A 118 -5.65 -22.24 -4.72
CA ARG A 118 -4.69 -21.50 -5.55
C ARG A 118 -4.65 -20.04 -5.12
N VAL A 119 -3.44 -19.51 -4.96
CA VAL A 119 -3.21 -18.08 -4.65
C VAL A 119 -2.47 -17.43 -5.81
N ASP A 120 -3.11 -16.41 -6.38
CA ASP A 120 -2.62 -15.66 -7.53
C ASP A 120 -2.39 -14.19 -7.15
N TYR A 121 -1.31 -13.61 -7.67
CA TYR A 121 -0.94 -12.21 -7.50
C TYR A 121 -0.99 -11.50 -8.85
N ALA A 122 -1.51 -10.28 -8.87
CA ALA A 122 -1.59 -9.45 -10.07
C ALA A 122 -1.39 -7.97 -9.72
N LEU A 123 -0.85 -7.18 -10.65
CA LEU A 123 -0.72 -5.74 -10.48
C LEU A 123 -2.09 -5.04 -10.54
N THR A 124 -2.32 -4.11 -9.64
CA THR A 124 -3.39 -3.09 -9.75
C THR A 124 -3.08 -2.11 -10.88
N PRO A 125 -4.01 -1.21 -11.28
CA PRO A 125 -3.71 -0.15 -12.23
C PRO A 125 -2.47 0.67 -11.82
N ALA A 126 -2.40 1.12 -10.56
CA ALA A 126 -1.23 1.83 -10.02
C ALA A 126 0.06 0.98 -10.08
N GLY A 127 -0.03 -0.32 -9.78
CA GLY A 127 1.11 -1.25 -9.92
C GLY A 127 1.60 -1.41 -11.36
N ARG A 128 0.70 -1.36 -12.35
CA ARG A 128 1.06 -1.43 -13.77
C ARG A 128 1.77 -0.17 -14.24
N ASP A 129 1.32 1.01 -13.79
CA ASP A 129 1.99 2.28 -14.08
C ASP A 129 3.41 2.28 -13.51
N LEU A 130 3.56 1.83 -12.26
CA LEU A 130 4.87 1.65 -11.63
C LEU A 130 5.75 0.67 -12.43
N ALA A 131 5.19 -0.44 -12.92
CA ALA A 131 5.94 -1.42 -13.71
C ALA A 131 6.52 -0.86 -15.01
N VAL A 132 5.90 0.18 -15.61
CA VAL A 132 6.48 0.87 -16.78
C VAL A 132 7.79 1.57 -16.40
N ILE A 133 7.80 2.24 -15.25
CA ILE A 133 8.97 2.96 -14.73
C ILE A 133 10.07 1.96 -14.35
N LEU A 134 9.73 0.94 -13.57
CA LEU A 134 10.71 -0.03 -13.08
C LEU A 134 11.34 -0.86 -14.21
N ARG A 135 10.61 -1.20 -15.27
CA ARG A 135 11.21 -1.87 -16.44
C ARG A 135 12.23 -1.00 -17.16
N ARG A 136 11.97 0.32 -17.27
CA ARG A 136 12.96 1.26 -17.82
C ARG A 136 14.20 1.34 -16.94
N PHE A 137 14.00 1.37 -15.61
CA PHE A 137 15.10 1.34 -14.64
C PHE A 137 15.94 0.05 -14.73
N CYS A 138 15.31 -1.12 -14.85
CA CYS A 138 16.00 -2.40 -15.06
C CYS A 138 16.82 -2.37 -16.34
N ARG A 139 16.23 -1.97 -17.47
CA ARG A 139 16.94 -1.91 -18.75
C ARG A 139 18.13 -0.96 -18.72
N TRP A 140 17.97 0.22 -18.08
CA TRP A 140 19.09 1.14 -17.88
C TRP A 140 20.19 0.48 -17.05
N SER A 141 19.83 -0.21 -15.97
CA SER A 141 20.78 -0.91 -15.09
C SER A 141 21.54 -1.99 -15.84
N GLU A 142 20.87 -2.84 -16.62
CA GLU A 142 21.48 -3.88 -17.45
C GLU A 142 22.46 -3.27 -18.47
N THR A 143 22.07 -2.17 -19.11
CA THR A 143 22.89 -1.47 -20.11
C THR A 143 24.17 -0.88 -19.51
N HIS A 144 24.12 -0.38 -18.28
CA HIS A 144 25.24 0.37 -17.67
C HIS A 144 26.01 -0.41 -16.59
N ALA A 145 25.50 -1.56 -16.14
CA ALA A 145 26.07 -2.34 -15.05
C ALA A 145 27.56 -2.60 -15.27
N ALA A 146 27.92 -3.00 -16.49
CA ALA A 146 29.29 -3.32 -16.82
C ALA A 146 30.25 -2.11 -16.61
N GLY A 147 29.93 -0.98 -17.22
CA GLY A 147 30.75 0.24 -17.11
C GLY A 147 30.88 0.73 -15.66
N ILE A 148 29.78 0.67 -14.90
CA ILE A 148 29.75 1.10 -13.50
C ILE A 148 30.59 0.17 -12.61
N LEU A 149 30.48 -1.15 -12.79
CA LEU A 149 31.26 -2.12 -12.02
C LEU A 149 32.77 -1.98 -12.30
N LEU A 150 33.15 -1.76 -13.55
CA LEU A 150 34.55 -1.47 -13.92
C LEU A 150 35.05 -0.15 -13.31
N ALA A 151 34.22 0.90 -13.31
CA ALA A 151 34.59 2.17 -12.68
C ALA A 151 34.81 2.01 -11.16
N ARG A 152 33.95 1.23 -10.48
CA ARG A 152 34.10 0.91 -9.05
C ARG A 152 35.38 0.15 -8.75
N ALA A 153 35.69 -0.86 -9.55
CA ALA A 153 36.90 -1.66 -9.45
C ALA A 153 38.18 -0.80 -9.57
N ARG A 154 38.21 0.10 -10.57
CA ARG A 154 39.31 1.06 -10.75
C ARG A 154 39.45 2.00 -9.56
N ALA A 155 38.34 2.53 -9.03
CA ALA A 155 38.36 3.42 -7.87
C ALA A 155 38.85 2.71 -6.60
N ALA A 156 38.58 1.41 -6.46
CA ALA A 156 39.08 0.57 -5.36
C ALA A 156 40.55 0.12 -5.54
N GLY A 157 41.15 0.34 -6.71
CA GLY A 157 42.50 -0.18 -7.02
C GLY A 157 42.55 -1.69 -7.25
N GLU A 158 41.41 -2.35 -7.39
CA GLU A 158 41.30 -3.81 -7.56
C GLU A 158 40.76 -4.13 -8.96
N PRO A 159 41.60 -4.58 -9.92
CA PRO A 159 41.14 -4.97 -11.24
C PRO A 159 40.19 -6.18 -11.14
N LEU A 160 39.03 -6.11 -11.79
CA LEU A 160 38.14 -7.26 -11.89
C LEU A 160 38.80 -8.34 -12.75
N SER A 161 39.05 -9.51 -12.18
CA SER A 161 39.46 -10.69 -12.96
C SER A 161 38.33 -11.14 -13.89
N GLU A 162 38.68 -11.83 -14.98
CA GLU A 162 37.73 -12.42 -15.93
C GLU A 162 36.69 -13.33 -15.23
N THR A 163 37.12 -14.11 -14.23
CA THR A 163 36.24 -14.98 -13.42
C THR A 163 35.26 -14.18 -12.56
N THR A 164 35.74 -13.10 -11.92
CA THR A 164 34.88 -12.20 -11.12
C THR A 164 33.84 -11.53 -12.02
N TRP A 165 34.26 -11.12 -13.22
CA TRP A 165 33.39 -10.51 -14.20
C TRP A 165 32.28 -11.45 -14.68
N ARG A 166 32.63 -12.69 -15.06
CA ARG A 166 31.65 -13.70 -15.49
C ARG A 166 30.62 -14.03 -14.42
N ARG A 167 31.06 -14.10 -13.15
CA ARG A 167 30.16 -14.29 -12.00
C ARG A 167 29.20 -13.09 -11.82
N LEU A 168 29.71 -11.86 -11.89
CA LEU A 168 28.89 -10.64 -11.74
C LEU A 168 27.89 -10.45 -12.90
N ALA A 169 28.25 -10.86 -14.10
CA ALA A 169 27.38 -10.84 -15.28
C ALA A 169 26.30 -11.95 -15.26
N GLY A 170 26.34 -12.86 -14.28
CA GLY A 170 25.42 -14.00 -14.21
C GLY A 170 25.62 -15.02 -15.33
N LEU A 171 26.81 -15.05 -15.95
CA LEU A 171 27.15 -15.98 -17.05
C LEU A 171 27.62 -17.35 -16.55
N GLU A 172 27.96 -17.47 -15.26
CA GLU A 172 28.13 -18.74 -14.56
C GLU A 172 26.89 -19.01 -13.71
N ARG A 173 26.04 -19.93 -14.17
CA ARG A 173 25.01 -20.52 -13.31
C ARG A 173 25.70 -21.50 -12.37
N GLY A 174 25.51 -21.31 -11.06
CA GLY A 174 25.86 -22.30 -10.04
C GLY A 174 25.01 -23.55 -10.14
#